data_AF-A0A5N9E896-F1
#
_entry.id   AF-A0A5N9E896-F1
#
_cell.length_a   1.000
_cell.length_b   1.000
_cell.length_c   1.000
_cell.angle_alpha   90.00
_cell.angle_beta   90.00
_cell.angle_gamma   90.00
#
_symmetry.space_group_name_H-M   'P 1'
#
loop_
_entity.id
_entity.type
_entity.pdbx_description
1 polymer ?
#
loop_
_entity_poly.entity_id
_entity_poly.type
_entity_poly.pdbx_seq_one_letter_code
_entity_poly.pdbx_strand_id
1 'polypeptide(L)'
;MTMIWDELEAGSKVEAVETFEVQQGMGAPTGAGKFNIETGDTGEVTIKRKAGKLQWLVIKWDRLGRTFNLNEDQFGLIKVG
;
A
#
# COMPACT_ATOMS: atom_id res chain seq x y z
N MET A 1 -2.09 19.17 -7.57
CA MET A 1 -1.42 17.88 -7.34
C MET A 1 -2.45 16.81 -7.57
N THR A 2 -2.29 16.03 -8.65
CA THR A 2 -3.06 14.79 -8.80
C THR A 2 -2.63 13.88 -7.67
N MET A 3 -3.58 13.40 -6.87
CA MET A 3 -3.25 12.40 -5.85
C MET A 3 -3.04 11.09 -6.58
N ILE A 4 -1.94 10.38 -6.31
CA ILE A 4 -1.63 9.10 -6.96
C ILE A 4 -2.79 8.08 -6.85
N TRP A 5 -3.63 8.22 -5.83
CA TRP A 5 -4.89 7.50 -5.71
C TRP A 5 -5.76 7.53 -6.97
N ASP A 6 -5.89 8.70 -7.61
CA ASP A 6 -6.72 8.88 -8.80
C ASP A 6 -6.11 8.20 -10.04
N GLU A 7 -4.81 7.91 -10.01
CA GLU A 7 -4.05 7.30 -11.12
C GLU A 7 -3.98 5.76 -11.03
N LEU A 8 -4.24 5.19 -9.85
CA LEU A 8 -4.14 3.76 -9.58
C LEU A 8 -5.50 3.06 -9.68
N GLU A 9 -5.52 1.82 -10.11
CA GLU A 9 -6.69 0.93 -10.08
C GLU A 9 -6.24 -0.48 -9.63
N ALA A 10 -7.20 -1.39 -9.38
CA ALA A 10 -6.84 -2.78 -9.16
C ALA A 10 -6.11 -3.35 -10.40
N GLY A 11 -4.95 -3.97 -10.19
CA GLY A 11 -4.02 -4.44 -11.22
C GLY A 11 -2.87 -3.45 -11.53
N SER A 12 -2.94 -2.20 -11.06
CA SER A 12 -1.84 -1.24 -11.25
C SER A 12 -0.58 -1.70 -10.53
N LYS A 13 0.57 -1.50 -11.18
CA LYS A 13 1.89 -1.70 -10.58
C LYS A 13 2.36 -0.44 -9.87
N VAL A 14 3.02 -0.64 -8.74
CA VAL A 14 3.60 0.43 -7.93
C VAL A 14 5.01 0.09 -7.50
N GLU A 15 5.77 1.12 -7.18
CA GLU A 15 7.10 1.02 -6.58
C GLU A 15 7.16 1.91 -5.34
N ALA A 16 7.77 1.42 -4.26
CA ALA A 16 8.02 2.22 -3.06
C ALA A 16 9.15 3.21 -3.29
N VAL A 17 8.90 4.51 -3.06
CA VAL A 17 9.93 5.55 -3.21
C VAL A 17 10.76 5.75 -1.95
N GLU A 18 10.25 5.32 -0.80
CA GLU A 18 10.91 5.40 0.50
C GLU A 18 10.65 4.10 1.31
N THR A 19 11.43 3.89 2.36
CA THR A 19 11.25 2.75 3.27
C THR A 19 10.22 3.11 4.35
N PHE A 20 9.20 2.27 4.55
CA PHE A 20 8.15 2.53 5.54
C PHE A 20 7.59 1.26 6.19
N GLU A 21 7.07 1.41 7.39
CA GLU A 21 6.44 0.32 8.14
C GLU A 21 4.99 0.11 7.67
N VAL A 22 4.63 -1.15 7.46
CA VAL A 22 3.25 -1.61 7.26
C VAL A 22 2.89 -2.64 8.32
N GLN A 23 1.61 -2.69 8.65
CA GLN A 23 1.07 -3.62 9.63
C GLN A 23 0.03 -4.52 8.97
N GLN A 24 -0.09 -5.76 9.44
CA GLN A 24 -1.21 -6.60 9.03
C GLN A 24 -2.54 -5.94 9.39
N GLY A 25 -3.48 -5.95 8.45
CA GLY A 25 -4.80 -5.34 8.62
C GLY A 25 -5.66 -5.94 9.75
N MET A 26 -6.79 -5.30 10.01
CA MET A 26 -7.69 -5.57 11.14
C MET A 26 -8.05 -7.07 11.29
N GLY A 27 -7.79 -7.62 12.48
CA GLY A 27 -8.07 -9.02 12.85
C GLY A 27 -6.83 -9.81 13.29
N ALA A 28 -5.63 -9.29 13.04
CA ALA A 28 -4.40 -9.89 13.55
C ALA A 28 -4.25 -9.59 15.06
N PRO A 29 -3.76 -10.55 15.88
CA PRO A 29 -3.47 -10.30 17.29
C PRO A 29 -2.60 -9.06 17.48
N THR A 30 -2.81 -8.29 18.54
CA THR A 30 -1.97 -7.13 18.87
C THR A 30 -0.51 -7.60 18.97
N GLY A 31 0.37 -7.10 18.08
CA GLY A 31 1.77 -7.56 17.96
C GLY A 31 2.05 -8.49 16.77
N ALA A 32 1.06 -8.81 15.93
CA ALA A 32 1.26 -9.57 14.70
C ALA A 32 1.95 -8.72 13.63
N GLY A 33 3.27 -8.86 13.56
CA GLY A 33 4.12 -8.57 12.40
C GLY A 33 4.09 -7.12 11.90
N LYS A 34 4.99 -6.28 12.42
CA LYS A 34 5.44 -5.09 11.70
C LYS A 34 6.35 -5.54 10.57
N PHE A 35 6.13 -5.05 9.35
CA PHE A 35 6.97 -5.31 8.19
C PHE A 35 7.44 -4.00 7.61
N ASN A 36 8.62 -3.99 6.99
CA ASN A 36 9.09 -2.84 6.24
C ASN A 36 8.91 -3.11 4.75
N ILE A 37 8.28 -2.16 4.06
CA ILE A 37 8.44 -1.99 2.61
C ILE A 37 9.74 -1.22 2.41
N GLU A 38 10.65 -1.76 1.61
CA GLU A 38 11.95 -1.15 1.34
C GLU A 38 11.86 -0.28 0.08
N THR A 39 12.71 0.74 -0.01
CA THR A 39 12.80 1.57 -1.22
C THR A 39 13.09 0.70 -2.45
N GLY A 40 12.31 0.86 -3.52
CA GLY A 40 12.42 0.08 -4.74
C GLY A 40 11.64 -1.25 -4.72
N ASP A 41 11.01 -1.62 -3.59
CA ASP A 41 10.07 -2.74 -3.58
C ASP A 41 8.93 -2.47 -4.58
N THR A 42 8.56 -3.50 -5.33
CA THR A 42 7.43 -3.46 -6.27
C THR A 42 6.22 -4.17 -5.70
N GLY A 43 5.04 -3.76 -6.16
CA GLY A 43 3.79 -4.41 -5.81
C GLY A 43 2.68 -4.17 -6.81
N GLU A 44 1.58 -4.88 -6.59
CA GLU A 44 0.35 -4.74 -7.36
C GLU A 44 -0.79 -4.31 -6.45
N VAL A 45 -1.51 -3.27 -6.86
CA VAL A 45 -2.75 -2.87 -6.20
C VAL A 45 -3.79 -3.97 -6.43
N THR A 46 -4.17 -4.66 -5.36
CA THR A 46 -5.21 -5.70 -5.41
C THR A 46 -6.60 -5.15 -5.12
N ILE A 47 -6.69 -4.06 -4.34
CA ILE A 47 -7.96 -3.42 -3.96
C ILE A 47 -7.74 -1.91 -3.89
N LYS A 48 -8.69 -1.15 -4.46
CA LYS A 48 -8.86 0.28 -4.27
C LYS A 48 -10.23 0.53 -3.64
N ARG A 49 -10.29 1.14 -2.46
CA ARG A 49 -11.56 1.44 -1.75
C ARG A 49 -11.64 2.86 -1.22
N LYS A 50 -12.85 3.42 -1.33
CA LYS A 50 -13.22 4.72 -0.75
C LYS A 50 -14.50 4.58 0.08
N ALA A 51 -14.49 5.09 1.31
CA ALA A 51 -15.65 5.15 2.18
C ALA A 51 -15.78 6.57 2.76
N GLY A 52 -16.66 7.37 2.15
CA GLY A 52 -16.75 8.80 2.45
C GLY A 52 -15.45 9.52 2.10
N LYS A 53 -14.76 10.05 3.11
CA LYS A 53 -13.45 10.69 2.97
C LYS A 53 -12.28 9.72 3.08
N LEU A 54 -12.49 8.52 3.64
CA LEU A 54 -11.43 7.53 3.82
C LEU A 54 -11.10 6.86 2.50
N GLN A 55 -9.81 6.74 2.19
CA GLN A 55 -9.28 6.07 1.01
C GLN A 55 -8.17 5.12 1.46
N TRP A 56 -8.15 3.89 0.93
CA TRP A 56 -7.06 2.95 1.19
C TRP A 56 -6.84 1.98 0.03
N LEU A 57 -5.57 1.69 -0.24
CA LEU A 57 -5.13 0.68 -1.19
C LEU A 57 -4.81 -0.60 -0.43
N VAL A 58 -5.02 -1.74 -1.06
CA VAL A 58 -4.45 -3.02 -0.61
C VAL A 58 -3.46 -3.46 -1.66
N ILE A 59 -2.18 -3.54 -1.29
CA ILE A 59 -1.09 -3.78 -2.24
C ILE A 59 -0.42 -5.10 -1.88
N LYS A 60 -0.32 -6.02 -2.85
CA LYS A 60 0.51 -7.21 -2.74
C LYS A 60 1.93 -6.85 -3.11
N TRP A 61 2.84 -6.92 -2.14
CA TRP A 61 4.26 -6.62 -2.35
C TRP A 61 5.00 -7.88 -2.75
N ASP A 62 5.78 -7.79 -3.83
CA ASP A 62 6.40 -8.96 -4.46
C ASP A 62 7.42 -9.62 -3.52
N ARG A 63 8.30 -8.81 -2.90
CA ARG A 63 9.33 -9.31 -1.97
C ARG A 63 8.73 -9.97 -0.72
N LEU A 64 7.65 -9.41 -0.17
CA LEU A 64 7.02 -9.94 1.04
C LEU A 64 6.01 -11.05 0.74
N GLY A 65 5.58 -11.20 -0.51
CA GLY A 65 4.56 -12.16 -0.93
C GLY A 65 3.20 -11.97 -0.24
N ARG A 66 2.94 -10.76 0.28
CA ARG A 66 1.80 -10.46 1.18
C ARG A 66 1.13 -9.15 0.82
N THR A 67 -0.14 -9.03 1.21
CA THR A 67 -0.95 -7.83 1.03
C THR A 67 -0.95 -6.97 2.28
N PHE A 68 -0.74 -5.66 2.11
CA PHE A 68 -0.85 -4.68 3.19
C PHE A 68 -1.73 -3.51 2.77
N ASN A 69 -2.39 -2.90 3.76
CA ASN A 69 -3.18 -1.70 3.54
C ASN A 69 -2.27 -0.47 3.56
N LEU A 70 -2.45 0.41 2.59
CA LEU A 70 -1.90 1.77 2.61
C LEU A 70 -3.05 2.76 2.76
N ASN A 71 -2.90 3.70 3.69
CA ASN A 71 -3.84 4.80 3.89
C ASN A 71 -3.37 6.06 3.14
N GLU A 72 -4.22 7.08 3.12
CA GLU A 72 -4.00 8.33 2.39
C GLU A 72 -2.67 9.03 2.72
N ASP A 73 -2.24 8.98 3.99
CA ASP A 73 -0.96 9.53 4.46
C ASP A 73 0.27 8.80 3.88
N GLN A 74 0.08 7.55 3.43
CA GLN A 74 1.15 6.72 2.87
C GLN A 74 1.17 6.73 1.33
N PHE A 75 0.19 7.36 0.67
CA PHE A 75 0.14 7.39 -0.79
C PHE A 75 1.34 8.13 -1.41
N GLY A 76 1.90 9.12 -0.71
CA GLY A 76 3.13 9.79 -1.15
C GLY A 76 4.39 8.90 -1.14
N LEU A 77 4.32 7.71 -0.51
CA LEU A 77 5.45 6.78 -0.38
C LEU A 77 5.53 5.77 -1.54
N ILE A 78 4.63 5.88 -2.51
CA ILE A 78 4.61 5.04 -3.71
C ILE A 78 4.54 5.90 -4.98
N LYS A 79 4.99 5.33 -6.09
CA LYS A 79 4.81 5.86 -7.44
C LYS A 79 4.23 4.77 -8.36
N VAL A 80 3.67 5.17 -9.50
CA VAL A 80 3.31 4.23 -10.57
C VAL A 80 4.58 3.55 -11.08
N GLY A 81 4.56 2.22 -11.14
CA GLY A 81 5.68 1.37 -11.58
C GLY A 81 5.62 1.00 -13.05
#